data_AF-A0A0D1IPI8-F1
#
_entry.id   AF-A0A0D1IPI8-F1
#
_cell.length_a   1.000
_cell.length_b   1.000
_cell.length_c   1.000
_cell.angle_alpha   90.00
_cell.angle_beta   90.00
_cell.angle_gamma   90.00
#
_symmetry.space_group_name_H-M   'P 1'
#
loop_
_entity.id
_entity.type
_entity.pdbx_description
1 polymer ?
#
loop_
_entity_poly.entity_id
_entity_poly.type
_entity_poly.pdbx_seq_one_letter_code
_entity_poly.pdbx_strand_id
1 'polypeptide(L)' 'MKTEGLHHVTAFARDPQENLRFYTEVLGLRLVKKTVN' A
#
# COMPACT_ATOMS: atom_id res chain seq x y z
N MET A 1 -1.87 -21.87 18.56
CA MET A 1 -1.77 -21.55 17.12
C MET A 1 -0.87 -20.33 16.99
N LYS A 2 0.11 -20.34 16.08
CA LYS A 2 0.94 -19.16 15.76
C LYS A 2 0.41 -18.53 14.48
N THR A 3 0.58 -17.22 14.33
CA THR A 3 0.26 -16.53 13.07
C THR A 3 1.40 -16.73 12.07
N GLU A 4 1.10 -16.72 10.78
CA GLU A 4 2.11 -16.80 9.71
C GLU A 4 2.87 -15.48 9.49
N GLY A 5 2.67 -14.48 10.36
CA GLY A 5 3.26 -13.14 10.26
C GLY A 5 2.29 -12.04 9.84
N LEU A 6 2.84 -10.93 9.34
CA LEU A 6 2.06 -9.78 8.87
C LEU A 6 1.48 -10.05 7.48
N HIS A 7 0.19 -9.78 7.32
CA HIS A 7 -0.50 -9.99 6.05
C HIS A 7 -0.60 -8.69 5.21
N HIS A 8 -0.90 -7.55 5.83
CA HIS A 8 -0.83 -6.22 5.23
C HIS A 8 -0.82 -5.15 6.32
N VAL A 9 -0.48 -3.92 5.94
CA VAL A 9 -0.57 -2.72 6.78
C VAL A 9 -1.47 -1.71 6.07
N THR A 10 -2.36 -1.05 6.82
CA THR A 10 -3.22 0.02 6.33
C THR A 10 -2.81 1.34 6.97
N ALA A 11 -2.70 2.40 6.17
CA ALA A 11 -2.33 3.74 6.62
C ALA A 11 -3.16 4.81 5.90
N PHE A 12 -3.30 5.99 6.52
CA PHE A 12 -3.89 7.16 5.89
C PHE A 12 -2.82 8.00 5.18
N ALA A 13 -3.16 8.52 4.00
CA ALA A 13 -2.32 9.43 3.24
C ALA A 13 -3.16 10.61 2.74
N ARG A 14 -2.53 11.77 2.54
CA ARG A 14 -3.21 13.00 2.14
C ARG A 14 -3.52 13.03 0.64
N ASP A 15 -2.48 12.93 -0.20
CA ASP A 15 -2.60 12.97 -1.65
C ASP A 15 -2.44 11.55 -2.24
N PRO A 16 -3.46 11.02 -2.95
CA PRO A 16 -3.40 9.67 -3.50
C PRO A 16 -2.38 9.52 -4.64
N GLN A 17 -2.08 10.58 -5.39
CA GLN A 17 -1.10 10.52 -6.48
C GLN A 17 0.32 10.57 -5.95
N GLU A 18 0.61 11.42 -4.97
CA GLU A 18 1.92 11.44 -4.30
C GLU A 18 2.20 10.07 -3.64
N ASN A 19 1.21 9.53 -2.93
CA ASN A 19 1.31 8.21 -2.32
C ASN A 19 1.57 7.12 -3.37
N LEU A 20 0.80 7.11 -4.46
CA LEU A 20 0.98 6.14 -5.54
C LEU A 20 2.40 6.22 -6.12
N ARG A 21 2.86 7.41 -6.51
CA ARG A 21 4.22 7.60 -7.07
C ARG A 21 5.30 7.13 -6.11
N PHE A 22 5.21 7.46 -4.83
CA PHE A 22 6.20 6.99 -3.86
C PHE A 22 6.29 5.46 -3.84
N TYR A 23 5.15 4.77 -3.71
CA TYR A 23 5.15 3.31 -3.66
C TYR A 23 5.56 2.67 -5.00
N THR A 24 5.17 3.22 -6.15
CA THR A 24 5.43 2.58 -7.45
C THR A 24 6.75 3.00 -8.11
N GLU A 25 7.13 4.26 -8.00
CA GLU A 25 8.31 4.82 -8.69
C GLU A 25 9.54 4.83 -7.78
N VAL A 26 9.38 5.17 -6.49
CA VAL A 26 10.52 5.20 -5.54
C VAL A 26 10.80 3.81 -4.98
N LEU A 27 9.76 3.12 -4.50
CA LEU A 27 9.92 1.78 -3.90
C LEU A 27 9.78 0.63 -4.90
N GLY A 28 9.33 0.90 -6.13
CA GLY A 28 9.16 -0.14 -7.16
C GLY A 28 8.05 -1.16 -6.87
N LEU A 29 7.12 -0.86 -5.96
CA LEU A 29 6.00 -1.74 -5.65
C LEU A 29 4.91 -1.67 -6.73
N ARG A 30 4.09 -2.71 -6.82
CA ARG A 30 2.96 -2.76 -7.76
C ARG A 30 1.66 -2.38 -7.08
N LEU A 31 0.89 -1.49 -7.71
CA LEU A 31 -0.52 -1.29 -7.34
C LEU A 31 -1.33 -2.54 -7.75
N VAL A 32 -1.72 -3.35 -6.77
CA VAL A 32 -2.46 -4.60 -7.01
C VAL A 32 -3.98 -4.44 -7.00
N LYS A 33 -4.52 -3.41 -6.35
CA LYS A 33 -5.96 -3.15 -6.27
C LYS A 33 -6.26 -1.67 -6.05
N LYS A 34 -7.29 -1.16 -6.72
CA LYS A 34 -7.89 0.16 -6.49
C LYS A 34 -9.38 -0.04 -6.24
N THR A 35 -9.83 0.36 -5.05
CA THR A 35 -11.23 0.27 -4.60
C THR A 35 -11.52 1.44 -3.67
N VAL A 36 -12.78 1.68 -3.36
CA VAL A 36 -13.20 2.59 -2.28
C VAL A 36 -13.41 1.79 -0.99
N ASN A 37 -13.32 2.49 0.15
CA ASN A 37 -13.69 1.96 1.47
C ASN A 37 -15.20 1.87 1.62
#